data_AF-A0A1H7H779-F1
#
_entry.id   AF-A0A1H7H779-F1
#
_cell.length_a   1.000
_cell.length_b   1.000
_cell.length_c   1.000
_cell.angle_alpha   90.00
_cell.angle_beta   90.00
_cell.angle_gamma   90.00
#
_symmetry.space_group_name_H-M   'P 1'
#
loop_
_entity.id
_entity.type
_entity.pdbx_description
1 polymer ?
#
loop_
_entity_poly.entity_id
_entity_poly.type
_entity_poly.pdbx_seq_one_letter_code
_entity_poly.pdbx_strand_id
1 'polypeptide(L)'
;MEHRKSVWLSLATLPFLFAACNKDDDNGQQMDMASTIRVENVLDSRPLVQSGTFKNEGSAPVIMPGESISFQFSAAKGQALSFATMYGWSNDLFFAPANPGITLYTEDGAPIEGDVSSQIKLWDNGTRINQVPGANVSHPGTAEASGQNITEVTGTDAQGNSYATASSLMKASLHYEGNSTFTLTIENTSGNTSNATPFSPGVWTISYIAGGDLLSPNPLYEAGKPTANGLTNIAEMGDNSVLGEYIQGQTGIFTPLSPILVVVYQGNENPIYKTGENDRGEGLKELAQKGDASLLADHLKTVEGVKEVYVLPAASSTILLPKIGEQAGGSVSQQLNVAEGDRLAIATMYGFSNDWFFASKDNGVDATQKGDISTAIGLFDNGTAVNQFPGAGITQFNLAGTPLEESEAIREVPNPNAFTTLPAIQNIIKVTLE
;
A
#
# COMPACT_ATOMS: atom_id res chain seq x y z
N MET A 1 -2.84 -30.55 -101.17
CA MET A 1 -2.00 -29.58 -100.43
C MET A 1 -2.07 -28.30 -101.23
N GLU A 2 -2.77 -27.25 -100.84
CA GLU A 2 -2.98 -26.69 -99.51
C GLU A 2 -4.46 -26.36 -99.25
N HIS A 3 -4.87 -26.42 -97.99
CA HIS A 3 -6.20 -26.05 -97.53
C HIS A 3 -6.22 -24.60 -97.05
N ARG A 4 -7.24 -23.83 -97.44
CA ARG A 4 -8.11 -23.14 -96.47
C ARG A 4 -9.40 -22.61 -97.08
N LYS A 5 -10.49 -22.91 -96.39
CA LYS A 5 -11.89 -22.62 -96.72
C LYS A 5 -12.30 -21.25 -96.17
N SER A 6 -13.18 -20.58 -96.91
CA SER A 6 -13.96 -19.40 -96.51
C SER A 6 -14.81 -19.63 -95.27
N VAL A 7 -14.94 -18.62 -94.42
CA VAL A 7 -16.05 -18.46 -93.47
C VAL A 7 -16.54 -17.01 -93.52
N TRP A 8 -17.87 -16.91 -93.47
CA TRP A 8 -18.74 -15.76 -93.69
C TRP A 8 -18.61 -14.60 -92.70
N LEU A 9 -18.97 -13.41 -93.21
CA LEU A 9 -19.35 -12.18 -92.49
C LEU A 9 -20.62 -12.39 -91.64
N SER A 10 -20.69 -11.71 -90.48
CA SER A 10 -21.90 -11.05 -89.98
C SER A 10 -21.53 -9.87 -89.07
N LEU A 11 -22.21 -8.76 -89.33
CA LEU A 11 -22.00 -7.38 -88.85
C LEU A 11 -22.69 -7.15 -87.49
N ALA A 12 -22.11 -6.38 -86.56
CA ALA A 12 -22.86 -5.70 -85.49
C ALA A 12 -22.13 -4.47 -84.90
N THR A 13 -22.56 -3.29 -85.35
CA THR A 13 -22.86 -2.04 -84.60
C THR A 13 -21.96 -1.56 -83.44
N LEU A 14 -21.31 -0.40 -83.65
CA LEU A 14 -21.01 0.63 -82.64
C LEU A 14 -22.18 1.64 -82.60
N PRO A 15 -22.55 2.25 -81.44
CA PRO A 15 -21.92 3.53 -81.08
C PRO A 15 -21.80 3.86 -79.58
N PHE A 16 -20.86 4.79 -79.34
CA PHE A 16 -20.57 5.65 -78.18
C PHE A 16 -21.64 5.81 -77.08
N LEU A 17 -21.20 5.68 -75.83
CA LEU A 17 -21.78 6.37 -74.67
C LEU A 17 -20.68 7.01 -73.82
N PHE A 18 -21.03 8.19 -73.30
CA PHE A 18 -20.20 9.21 -72.68
C PHE A 18 -19.60 8.79 -71.33
N ALA A 19 -18.39 9.28 -71.05
CA ALA A 19 -17.83 9.30 -69.71
C ALA A 19 -18.57 10.35 -68.86
N ALA A 20 -19.18 9.90 -67.76
CA ALA A 20 -19.59 10.75 -66.65
C ALA A 20 -18.85 10.28 -65.40
N CYS A 21 -17.89 11.10 -64.95
CA CYS A 21 -17.32 10.96 -63.61
C CYS A 21 -18.40 11.41 -62.61
N ASN A 22 -18.95 10.48 -61.84
CA ASN A 22 -19.49 10.83 -60.53
C ASN A 22 -18.31 10.75 -59.56
N LYS A 23 -17.88 11.91 -59.06
CA LYS A 23 -17.15 11.96 -57.80
C LYS A 23 -18.21 11.68 -56.73
N ASP A 24 -18.31 10.43 -56.33
CA ASP A 24 -18.95 10.13 -55.06
C ASP A 24 -17.95 10.62 -54.00
N ASP A 25 -18.32 11.73 -53.35
CA ASP A 25 -17.74 12.10 -52.07
C ASP A 25 -18.07 10.96 -51.11
N ASP A 26 -17.10 10.06 -50.96
CA ASP A 26 -17.09 9.04 -49.93
C ASP A 26 -16.92 9.78 -48.60
N ASN A 27 -18.04 10.31 -48.10
CA ASN A 27 -18.18 10.66 -46.69
C ASN A 27 -18.11 9.32 -45.96
N GLY A 28 -16.88 8.84 -45.74
CA GLY A 28 -16.61 7.68 -44.91
C GLY A 28 -17.21 7.95 -43.55
N GLN A 29 -18.43 7.45 -43.32
CA GLN A 29 -18.99 7.36 -41.99
C GLN A 29 -18.05 6.42 -41.24
N GLN A 30 -17.21 7.02 -40.41
CA GLN A 30 -16.36 6.29 -39.49
C GLN A 30 -17.29 5.41 -38.66
N MET A 31 -17.20 4.09 -38.85
CA MET A 31 -18.05 3.17 -38.10
C MET A 31 -17.54 3.10 -36.68
N ASP A 32 -18.25 3.78 -35.81
CA ASP A 32 -18.23 3.62 -34.37
C ASP A 32 -18.21 2.12 -33.99
N MET A 33 -17.13 1.70 -33.33
CA MET A 33 -16.93 0.35 -32.83
C MET A 33 -17.18 0.31 -31.33
N ALA A 34 -17.94 -0.68 -30.89
CA ALA A 34 -18.07 -0.96 -29.47
C ALA A 34 -16.76 -1.59 -28.94
N SER A 35 -16.21 -1.00 -27.89
CA SER A 35 -15.08 -1.54 -27.13
C SER A 35 -15.44 -1.52 -25.66
N THR A 36 -15.02 -2.49 -24.84
CA THR A 36 -15.25 -2.41 -23.39
C THR A 36 -13.93 -2.24 -22.67
N ILE A 37 -13.80 -1.18 -21.89
CA ILE A 37 -12.69 -1.05 -20.95
C ILE A 37 -13.04 -1.76 -19.66
N ARG A 38 -12.11 -2.54 -19.12
CA ARG A 38 -12.16 -3.11 -17.79
C ARG A 38 -10.93 -2.69 -17.00
N VAL A 39 -11.15 -2.18 -15.80
CA VAL A 39 -10.09 -1.79 -14.86
C VAL A 39 -10.24 -2.58 -13.58
N GLU A 40 -9.13 -3.09 -13.06
CA GLU A 40 -9.06 -3.92 -11.87
C GLU A 40 -7.94 -3.43 -10.95
N ASN A 41 -8.20 -3.42 -9.65
CA ASN A 41 -7.12 -3.39 -8.66
C ASN A 41 -6.67 -4.84 -8.41
N VAL A 42 -5.51 -5.19 -8.95
CA VAL A 42 -4.95 -6.55 -8.88
C VAL A 42 -3.86 -6.70 -7.82
N LEU A 43 -3.57 -5.63 -7.07
CA LEU A 43 -2.61 -5.61 -5.97
C LEU A 43 -2.88 -6.73 -4.97
N ASP A 44 -1.87 -7.55 -4.72
CA ASP A 44 -1.83 -8.47 -3.58
C ASP A 44 -1.40 -7.69 -2.33
N SER A 45 -2.38 -7.19 -1.57
CA SER A 45 -2.09 -6.26 -0.48
C SER A 45 -1.51 -6.93 0.76
N ARG A 46 -0.80 -6.13 1.56
CA ARG A 46 -0.16 -6.58 2.80
C ARG A 46 -0.67 -5.75 3.99
N PRO A 47 -0.92 -6.37 5.16
CA PRO A 47 -1.57 -5.68 6.28
C PRO A 47 -0.65 -4.77 7.09
N LEU A 48 0.68 -4.88 6.94
CA LEU A 48 1.65 -4.03 7.63
C LEU A 48 2.24 -3.00 6.67
N VAL A 49 2.28 -1.74 7.13
CA VAL A 49 2.90 -0.62 6.42
C VAL A 49 4.41 -0.76 6.45
N GLN A 50 4.93 -1.04 7.66
CA GLN A 50 6.36 -1.16 7.94
C GLN A 50 6.56 -2.24 8.99
N SER A 51 7.71 -2.90 8.90
CA SER A 51 8.22 -3.75 9.97
C SER A 51 9.73 -3.79 9.94
N GLY A 52 10.32 -4.25 11.03
CA GLY A 52 11.75 -4.42 11.11
C GLY A 52 12.17 -5.25 12.31
N THR A 53 13.49 -5.44 12.40
CA THR A 53 14.16 -6.02 13.56
C THR A 53 14.99 -4.95 14.25
N PHE A 54 15.25 -5.14 15.54
CA PHE A 54 16.21 -4.33 16.28
C PHE A 54 17.09 -5.23 17.14
N LYS A 55 18.32 -4.79 17.40
CA LYS A 55 19.29 -5.43 18.30
C LYS A 55 20.28 -4.39 18.80
N ASN A 56 20.97 -4.67 19.89
CA ASN A 56 22.09 -3.83 20.29
C ASN A 56 23.23 -3.95 19.26
N GLU A 57 23.85 -2.82 18.91
CA GLU A 57 24.99 -2.75 17.97
C GLU A 57 26.35 -2.87 18.69
N GLY A 58 26.35 -3.00 20.01
CA GLY A 58 27.53 -3.23 20.84
C GLY A 58 28.15 -4.62 20.66
N SER A 59 28.98 -5.01 21.63
CA SER A 59 29.71 -6.29 21.61
C SER A 59 28.81 -7.53 21.71
N ALA A 60 27.60 -7.38 22.25
CA ALA A 60 26.57 -8.39 22.30
C ALA A 60 25.27 -7.85 21.70
N PRO A 61 24.45 -8.69 21.05
CA PRO A 61 23.21 -8.24 20.39
C PRO A 61 22.08 -7.91 21.37
N VAL A 62 22.31 -8.11 22.68
CA VAL A 62 21.35 -7.86 23.76
C VAL A 62 21.50 -6.45 24.31
N ILE A 63 20.40 -5.87 24.78
CA ILE A 63 20.37 -4.56 25.45
C ILE A 63 20.51 -4.82 26.95
N MET A 64 21.68 -4.54 27.51
CA MET A 64 21.98 -4.73 28.93
C MET A 64 21.33 -3.62 29.78
N PRO A 65 21.16 -3.82 31.10
CA PRO A 65 20.72 -2.75 31.98
C PRO A 65 21.57 -1.48 31.86
N GLY A 66 20.91 -0.34 31.64
CA GLY A 66 21.52 0.97 31.38
C GLY A 66 21.78 1.28 29.91
N GLU A 67 21.58 0.33 28.99
CA GLU A 67 21.70 0.54 27.55
C GLU A 67 20.35 0.88 26.91
N SER A 68 20.40 1.46 25.71
CA SER A 68 19.23 1.83 24.93
C SER A 68 19.41 1.50 23.45
N ILE A 69 18.30 1.24 22.76
CA ILE A 69 18.22 1.14 21.31
C ILE A 69 17.17 2.12 20.79
N SER A 70 17.31 2.58 19.55
CA SER A 70 16.28 3.38 18.88
C SER A 70 16.06 2.92 17.45
N PHE A 71 14.83 3.08 16.97
CA PHE A 71 14.50 2.87 15.56
C PHE A 71 13.43 3.87 15.12
N GLN A 72 13.44 4.18 13.83
CA GLN A 72 12.50 5.10 13.20
C GLN A 72 11.45 4.35 12.39
N PHE A 73 10.25 4.90 12.35
CA PHE A 73 9.15 4.44 11.52
C PHE A 73 8.22 5.61 11.19
N SER A 74 7.39 5.43 10.16
CA SER A 74 6.31 6.37 9.86
C SER A 74 4.97 5.76 10.24
N ALA A 75 4.07 6.58 10.74
CA ALA A 75 2.71 6.18 11.07
C ALA A 75 1.74 7.34 10.91
N ALA A 76 0.51 7.03 10.50
CA ALA A 76 -0.61 7.97 10.49
C ALA A 76 -1.51 7.79 11.72
N LYS A 77 -2.52 8.66 11.84
CA LYS A 77 -3.53 8.58 12.89
C LYS A 77 -4.24 7.22 12.89
N GLY A 78 -4.44 6.66 14.07
CA GLY A 78 -5.13 5.39 14.27
C GLY A 78 -4.26 4.14 14.01
N GLN A 79 -3.06 4.30 13.45
CA GLN A 79 -2.09 3.21 13.38
C GLN A 79 -1.44 2.96 14.73
N ALA A 80 -1.00 1.73 14.94
CA ALA A 80 -0.38 1.30 16.19
C ALA A 80 1.01 0.72 15.95
N LEU A 81 1.93 1.04 16.86
CA LEU A 81 3.24 0.41 16.95
C LEU A 81 3.16 -0.82 17.86
N SER A 82 3.53 -1.97 17.34
CA SER A 82 3.74 -3.17 18.16
C SER A 82 5.21 -3.60 18.09
N PHE A 83 5.74 -4.16 19.17
CA PHE A 83 7.07 -4.76 19.22
C PHE A 83 7.11 -5.94 20.19
N ALA A 84 8.09 -6.82 20.04
CA ALA A 84 8.35 -7.91 20.98
C ALA A 84 9.86 -8.12 21.17
N THR A 85 10.30 -8.29 22.43
CA THR A 85 11.68 -8.65 22.82
C THR A 85 11.66 -9.47 24.11
N MET A 86 12.58 -10.42 24.26
CA MET A 86 12.64 -11.33 25.40
C MET A 86 13.01 -10.60 26.70
N TYR A 87 12.38 -11.01 27.81
CA TYR A 87 13.00 -10.89 29.13
C TYR A 87 14.14 -11.92 29.19
N GLY A 88 15.37 -11.50 28.96
CA GLY A 88 16.48 -12.40 28.66
C GLY A 88 16.87 -13.39 29.78
N TRP A 89 16.54 -13.10 31.05
CA TRP A 89 16.74 -14.02 32.18
C TRP A 89 15.45 -14.66 32.67
N SER A 90 14.59 -15.06 31.73
CA SER A 90 13.38 -15.85 31.95
C SER A 90 13.36 -17.08 31.03
N ASN A 91 12.45 -18.02 31.27
CA ASN A 91 12.34 -19.20 30.42
C ASN A 91 11.65 -18.89 29.09
N ASP A 92 10.60 -18.06 29.13
CA ASP A 92 9.79 -17.71 27.95
C ASP A 92 9.01 -16.37 28.11
N LEU A 93 9.47 -15.45 28.97
CA LEU A 93 8.80 -14.15 29.11
C LEU A 93 9.30 -13.15 28.08
N PHE A 94 8.42 -12.24 27.65
CA PHE A 94 8.75 -11.18 26.70
C PHE A 94 8.06 -9.86 27.05
N PHE A 95 8.69 -8.76 26.65
CA PHE A 95 8.10 -7.43 26.67
C PHE A 95 7.42 -7.14 25.35
N ALA A 96 6.18 -6.65 25.43
CA ALA A 96 5.44 -6.12 24.29
C ALA A 96 4.39 -5.11 24.78
N PRO A 97 4.02 -4.12 23.96
CA PRO A 97 2.84 -3.29 24.23
C PRO A 97 1.58 -4.14 24.40
N ALA A 98 0.63 -3.69 25.21
CA ALA A 98 -0.70 -4.29 25.23
C ALA A 98 -1.35 -4.26 23.83
N ASN A 99 -2.06 -5.33 23.45
CA ASN A 99 -2.83 -5.34 22.21
C ASN A 99 -3.84 -4.18 22.18
N PRO A 100 -3.99 -3.42 21.06
CA PRO A 100 -3.42 -3.66 19.73
C PRO A 100 -2.06 -2.96 19.44
N GLY A 101 -1.40 -2.41 20.45
CA GLY A 101 -0.12 -1.72 20.32
C GLY A 101 -0.08 -0.36 21.01
N ILE A 102 1.05 0.33 20.89
CA ILE A 102 1.23 1.72 21.33
C ILE A 102 0.43 2.63 20.40
N THR A 103 -0.42 3.46 20.98
CA THR A 103 -1.09 4.55 20.25
C THR A 103 -0.08 5.67 19.97
N LEU A 104 -0.05 6.16 18.73
CA LEU A 104 0.95 7.14 18.25
C LEU A 104 0.40 8.56 18.11
N TYR A 105 -0.92 8.70 18.06
CA TYR A 105 -1.62 9.98 17.98
C TYR A 105 -2.77 9.99 18.98
N THR A 106 -2.99 11.14 19.58
CA THR A 106 -4.19 11.44 20.37
C THR A 106 -5.45 11.44 19.51
N GLU A 107 -6.62 11.41 20.14
CA GLU A 107 -7.91 11.42 19.44
C GLU A 107 -8.13 12.70 18.61
N ASP A 108 -7.59 13.83 19.06
CA ASP A 108 -7.56 15.12 18.35
C ASP A 108 -6.49 15.19 17.24
N GLY A 109 -5.62 14.17 17.14
CA GLY A 109 -4.63 14.03 16.07
C GLY A 109 -3.27 14.66 16.35
N ALA A 110 -3.00 15.10 17.59
CA ALA A 110 -1.66 15.49 18.00
C ALA A 110 -0.75 14.26 18.19
N PRO A 111 0.51 14.28 17.72
CA PRO A 111 1.45 13.19 17.93
C PRO A 111 1.73 12.99 19.42
N ILE A 112 1.88 11.74 19.84
CA ILE A 112 2.25 11.39 21.22
C ILE A 112 3.77 11.41 21.33
N GLU A 113 4.30 12.20 22.26
CA GLU A 113 5.72 12.31 22.57
C GLU A 113 6.01 12.03 24.04
N GLY A 114 7.25 11.64 24.34
CA GLY A 114 7.72 11.35 25.68
C GLY A 114 7.46 9.90 26.09
N ASP A 115 7.31 9.70 27.40
CA ASP A 115 7.25 8.38 28.02
C ASP A 115 5.93 7.65 27.73
N VAL A 116 6.02 6.47 27.11
CA VAL A 116 4.91 5.56 26.80
C VAL A 116 5.04 4.20 27.51
N SER A 117 5.93 4.10 28.51
CA SER A 117 6.27 2.85 29.20
C SER A 117 5.08 2.18 29.88
N SER A 118 4.04 2.94 30.25
CA SER A 118 2.80 2.43 30.85
C SER A 118 2.01 1.50 29.91
N GLN A 119 2.23 1.62 28.59
CA GLN A 119 1.61 0.78 27.56
C GLN A 119 2.36 -0.56 27.37
N ILE A 120 3.59 -0.68 27.90
CA ILE A 120 4.39 -1.91 27.83
C ILE A 120 3.99 -2.86 28.93
N LYS A 121 3.82 -4.13 28.59
CA LYS A 121 3.50 -5.22 29.50
C LYS A 121 4.57 -6.30 29.45
N LEU A 122 4.61 -7.10 30.50
CA LEU A 122 5.39 -8.32 30.56
C LEU A 122 4.44 -9.49 30.31
N TRP A 123 4.80 -10.35 29.37
CA TRP A 123 3.98 -11.47 28.93
C TRP A 123 4.72 -12.77 29.17
N ASP A 124 3.98 -13.79 29.58
CA ASP A 124 4.38 -15.18 29.60
C ASP A 124 3.92 -15.83 28.29
N ASN A 125 4.84 -16.45 27.55
CA ASN A 125 4.55 -17.08 26.26
C ASN A 125 3.78 -18.41 26.39
N GLY A 126 3.78 -19.02 27.57
CA GLY A 126 3.04 -20.23 27.91
C GLY A 126 3.68 -21.53 27.40
N THR A 127 4.97 -21.50 27.05
CA THR A 127 5.69 -22.66 26.50
C THR A 127 6.63 -23.33 27.49
N ARG A 128 7.05 -22.62 28.54
CA ARG A 128 7.99 -23.13 29.55
C ARG A 128 7.45 -22.95 30.97
N ILE A 129 7.89 -23.82 31.88
CA ILE A 129 7.65 -23.67 33.31
C ILE A 129 8.63 -22.63 33.84
N ASN A 130 8.12 -21.53 34.39
CA ASN A 130 8.98 -20.45 34.90
C ASN A 130 9.78 -20.85 36.13
N GLN A 131 11.08 -20.56 36.05
CA GLN A 131 11.99 -20.56 37.18
C GLN A 131 12.08 -19.15 37.79
N VAL A 132 12.61 -19.05 39.01
CA VAL A 132 12.92 -17.76 39.64
C VAL A 132 13.78 -16.92 38.68
N PRO A 133 13.35 -15.71 38.28
CA PRO A 133 14.02 -14.93 37.25
C PRO A 133 15.43 -14.52 37.70
N GLY A 134 16.39 -14.55 36.78
CA GLY A 134 17.77 -14.14 37.02
C GLY A 134 18.80 -14.91 36.20
N ALA A 135 20.06 -14.52 36.31
CA ALA A 135 21.15 -15.03 35.46
C ALA A 135 21.43 -16.55 35.57
N ASN A 136 20.82 -17.23 36.55
CA ASN A 136 20.96 -18.67 36.77
C ASN A 136 19.80 -19.49 36.16
N VAL A 137 18.84 -18.84 35.48
CA VAL A 137 17.77 -19.53 34.76
C VAL A 137 18.37 -20.44 33.70
N SER A 138 17.82 -21.65 33.58
CA SER A 138 18.19 -22.57 32.50
C SER A 138 17.39 -22.21 31.26
N HIS A 139 18.06 -21.89 30.16
CA HIS A 139 17.39 -21.52 28.91
C HIS A 139 17.38 -22.69 27.91
N PRO A 140 16.22 -23.07 27.35
CA PRO A 140 14.88 -22.53 27.64
C PRO A 140 14.21 -23.17 28.87
N GLY A 141 14.83 -24.18 29.48
CA GLY A 141 14.30 -24.85 30.68
C GLY A 141 13.27 -25.94 30.35
N THR A 142 12.38 -26.22 31.31
CA THR A 142 11.40 -27.31 31.18
C THR A 142 10.18 -26.86 30.37
N ALA A 143 9.81 -27.63 29.35
CA ALA A 143 8.59 -27.38 28.58
C ALA A 143 7.34 -27.61 29.42
N GLU A 144 6.30 -26.81 29.17
CA GLU A 144 4.96 -27.09 29.65
C GLU A 144 4.44 -28.41 29.07
N ALA A 145 3.69 -29.18 29.88
CA ALA A 145 3.17 -30.47 29.43
C ALA A 145 2.13 -30.33 28.31
N SER A 146 1.41 -29.21 28.31
CA SER A 146 0.55 -28.74 27.24
C SER A 146 0.79 -27.25 27.05
N GLY A 147 0.98 -26.80 25.81
CA GLY A 147 1.15 -25.38 25.52
C GLY A 147 -0.01 -24.56 26.11
N GLN A 148 0.32 -23.51 26.83
CA GLN A 148 -0.62 -22.58 27.43
C GLN A 148 -0.87 -21.40 26.49
N ASN A 149 -1.84 -20.56 26.85
CA ASN A 149 -2.06 -19.30 26.18
C ASN A 149 -1.11 -18.23 26.70
N ILE A 150 -0.82 -17.23 25.87
CA ILE A 150 -0.07 -16.04 26.28
C ILE A 150 -0.87 -15.28 27.35
N THR A 151 -0.22 -14.97 28.47
CA THR A 151 -0.85 -14.27 29.60
C THR A 151 0.01 -13.12 30.11
N GLU A 152 -0.62 -12.06 30.63
CA GLU A 152 0.11 -10.94 31.23
C GLU A 152 0.65 -11.35 32.61
N VAL A 153 1.91 -11.02 32.89
CA VAL A 153 2.53 -11.17 34.21
C VAL A 153 2.33 -9.88 35.02
N THR A 154 1.32 -9.86 35.89
CA THR A 154 1.04 -8.73 36.78
C THR A 154 1.63 -8.96 38.17
N GLY A 155 2.93 -8.70 38.30
CA GLY A 155 3.67 -8.76 39.57
C GLY A 155 4.07 -10.16 40.03
N THR A 156 3.30 -11.21 39.70
CA THR A 156 3.67 -12.60 39.99
C THR A 156 3.21 -13.53 38.85
N ASP A 157 4.04 -14.50 38.47
CA ASP A 157 3.70 -15.51 37.46
C ASP A 157 2.89 -16.69 38.06
N ALA A 158 2.58 -17.69 37.23
CA ALA A 158 1.84 -18.88 37.65
C ALA A 158 2.59 -19.75 38.69
N GLN A 159 3.92 -19.65 38.74
CA GLN A 159 4.79 -20.41 39.64
C GLN A 159 5.09 -19.66 40.95
N GLY A 160 4.60 -18.42 41.11
CA GLY A 160 4.76 -17.62 42.31
C GLY A 160 6.02 -16.75 42.30
N ASN A 161 6.72 -16.62 41.17
CA ASN A 161 7.91 -15.78 41.06
C ASN A 161 7.49 -14.31 40.93
N SER A 162 8.14 -13.42 41.69
CA SER A 162 7.82 -12.00 41.70
C SER A 162 8.57 -11.20 40.64
N TYR A 163 7.86 -10.28 39.99
CA TYR A 163 8.38 -9.38 38.96
C TYR A 163 8.05 -7.93 39.30
N ALA A 164 9.02 -7.04 39.10
CA ALA A 164 8.75 -5.61 39.05
C ALA A 164 7.84 -5.29 37.85
N THR A 165 7.12 -4.17 37.92
CA THR A 165 6.24 -3.72 36.83
C THR A 165 7.04 -3.52 35.54
N ALA A 166 6.46 -3.88 34.38
CA ALA A 166 7.14 -3.76 33.08
C ALA A 166 7.71 -2.35 32.82
N SER A 167 6.96 -1.30 33.16
CA SER A 167 7.39 0.10 33.02
C SER A 167 8.57 0.51 33.91
N SER A 168 8.90 -0.28 34.94
CA SER A 168 10.10 -0.08 35.77
C SER A 168 11.33 -0.81 35.20
N LEU A 169 11.09 -1.84 34.39
CA LEU A 169 12.13 -2.66 33.76
C LEU A 169 12.55 -2.08 32.41
N MET A 170 11.57 -1.61 31.63
CA MET A 170 11.73 -1.06 30.31
C MET A 170 11.10 0.33 30.26
N LYS A 171 11.91 1.30 29.86
CA LYS A 171 11.42 2.63 29.49
C LYS A 171 11.30 2.74 27.99
N ALA A 172 10.12 3.08 27.50
CA ALA A 172 9.84 3.35 26.10
C ALA A 172 9.48 4.82 25.93
N SER A 173 10.13 5.52 25.00
CA SER A 173 9.86 6.93 24.74
C SER A 173 9.74 7.22 23.25
N LEU A 174 8.72 7.98 22.89
CA LEU A 174 8.48 8.44 21.52
C LEU A 174 9.01 9.86 21.34
N HIS A 175 9.62 10.12 20.20
CA HIS A 175 9.90 11.46 19.70
C HIS A 175 9.29 11.61 18.31
N TYR A 176 8.57 12.71 18.07
CA TYR A 176 7.99 13.00 16.77
C TYR A 176 8.96 13.86 15.95
N GLU A 177 9.48 13.29 14.87
CA GLU A 177 10.49 13.91 14.00
C GLU A 177 9.85 14.88 12.97
N GLY A 178 8.52 14.99 12.98
CA GLY A 178 7.76 15.63 11.91
C GLY A 178 7.49 14.68 10.74
N ASN A 179 6.65 15.15 9.81
CA ASN A 179 6.28 14.40 8.59
C ASN A 179 5.79 12.96 8.82
N SER A 180 5.06 12.71 9.92
CA SER A 180 4.55 11.38 10.30
C SER A 180 5.62 10.38 10.74
N THR A 181 6.86 10.84 10.96
CA THR A 181 7.96 10.00 11.42
C THR A 181 8.12 10.09 12.93
N PHE A 182 8.33 8.93 13.56
CA PHE A 182 8.62 8.80 14.97
C PHE A 182 9.93 8.06 15.17
N THR A 183 10.65 8.41 16.22
CA THR A 183 11.70 7.60 16.82
C THR A 183 11.16 6.97 18.10
N LEU A 184 11.19 5.65 18.21
CA LEU A 184 11.03 4.97 19.50
C LEU A 184 12.41 4.69 20.08
N THR A 185 12.63 5.12 21.32
CA THR A 185 13.78 4.72 22.13
C THR A 185 13.31 3.74 23.20
N ILE A 186 13.94 2.57 23.24
CA ILE A 186 13.78 1.56 24.30
C ILE A 186 15.03 1.56 25.15
N GLU A 187 14.89 1.89 26.43
CA GLU A 187 15.95 1.87 27.44
C GLU A 187 15.69 0.73 28.43
N ASN A 188 16.74 -0.06 28.72
CA ASN A 188 16.69 -1.09 29.73
C ASN A 188 16.98 -0.50 31.13
N THR A 189 15.92 -0.21 31.88
CA THR A 189 16.00 0.37 33.23
C THR A 189 16.01 -0.70 34.33
N SER A 190 16.02 -1.99 33.98
CA SER A 190 15.86 -3.11 34.91
C SER A 190 16.95 -3.21 35.99
N GLY A 191 18.13 -2.64 35.74
CA GLY A 191 19.28 -2.68 36.66
C GLY A 191 19.03 -2.02 38.02
N ASN A 192 18.02 -1.17 38.13
CA ASN A 192 17.61 -0.52 39.39
C ASN A 192 16.52 -1.31 40.15
N THR A 193 16.22 -2.53 39.72
CA THR A 193 15.13 -3.36 40.27
C THR A 193 15.66 -4.70 40.81
N SER A 194 14.82 -5.46 41.51
CA SER A 194 15.11 -6.85 41.88
C SER A 194 15.15 -7.82 40.69
N ASN A 195 14.72 -7.37 39.51
CA ASN A 195 14.51 -8.16 38.30
C ASN A 195 15.37 -7.62 37.15
N ALA A 196 16.65 -7.29 37.44
CA ALA A 196 17.61 -6.96 36.39
C ALA A 196 17.63 -8.07 35.33
N THR A 197 17.62 -7.71 34.05
CA THR A 197 17.63 -8.65 32.93
C THR A 197 18.16 -7.96 31.67
N PRO A 198 18.88 -8.64 30.76
CA PRO A 198 19.06 -8.16 29.41
C PRO A 198 17.76 -8.27 28.60
N PHE A 199 17.64 -7.47 27.54
CA PHE A 199 16.61 -7.65 26.50
C PHE A 199 17.25 -8.24 25.26
N SER A 200 16.56 -9.18 24.60
CA SER A 200 17.06 -9.77 23.36
C SER A 200 16.93 -8.82 22.16
N PRO A 201 17.50 -9.18 21.00
CA PRO A 201 16.98 -8.72 19.73
C PRO A 201 15.46 -8.89 19.65
N GLY A 202 14.79 -7.96 18.98
CA GLY A 202 13.35 -7.94 18.85
C GLY A 202 12.88 -7.60 17.45
N VAL A 203 11.56 -7.51 17.32
CA VAL A 203 10.85 -7.11 16.10
C VAL A 203 9.90 -5.96 16.39
N TRP A 204 9.55 -5.19 15.37
CA TRP A 204 8.53 -4.15 15.43
C TRP A 204 7.69 -4.09 14.16
N THR A 205 6.46 -3.59 14.26
CA THR A 205 5.51 -3.47 13.15
C THR A 205 4.63 -2.23 13.27
N ILE A 206 4.25 -1.65 12.13
CA ILE A 206 3.18 -0.67 11.98
C ILE A 206 2.08 -1.27 11.09
N SER A 207 0.87 -1.40 11.64
CA SER A 207 -0.27 -1.93 10.91
C SER A 207 -0.99 -0.85 10.12
N TYR A 208 -1.47 -1.18 8.92
CA TYR A 208 -2.36 -0.29 8.16
C TYR A 208 -3.66 -0.06 8.93
N ILE A 209 -4.28 1.09 8.68
CA ILE A 209 -5.65 1.39 9.06
C ILE A 209 -6.48 1.56 7.77
N ALA A 210 -7.62 0.90 7.69
CA ALA A 210 -8.55 1.05 6.58
C ALA A 210 -9.98 0.88 7.09
N GLY A 211 -10.89 1.74 6.63
CA GLY A 211 -12.28 1.71 7.11
C GLY A 211 -12.45 2.08 8.60
N GLY A 212 -11.40 2.64 9.23
CA GLY A 212 -11.38 2.96 10.66
C GLY A 212 -10.75 1.88 11.55
N ASP A 213 -10.44 0.70 10.99
CA ASP A 213 -9.90 -0.43 11.73
C ASP A 213 -8.47 -0.78 11.30
N LEU A 214 -7.68 -1.30 12.24
CA LEU A 214 -6.36 -1.88 11.94
C LEU A 214 -6.53 -3.14 11.10
N LEU A 215 -5.80 -3.26 9.99
CA LEU A 215 -5.80 -4.47 9.16
C LEU A 215 -5.17 -5.67 9.86
N SER A 216 -4.22 -5.43 10.76
CA SER A 216 -3.65 -6.45 11.64
C SER A 216 -3.48 -5.87 13.06
N PRO A 217 -4.49 -5.98 13.93
CA PRO A 217 -4.42 -5.39 15.28
C PRO A 217 -3.40 -6.10 16.18
N ASN A 218 -3.08 -7.37 15.90
CA ASN A 218 -2.27 -8.23 16.76
C ASN A 218 -1.18 -8.97 15.94
N PRO A 219 -0.27 -8.26 15.25
CA PRO A 219 0.62 -8.87 14.26
C PRO A 219 1.72 -9.76 14.86
N LEU A 220 2.04 -9.57 16.14
CA LEU A 220 3.12 -10.29 16.83
C LEU A 220 2.61 -11.37 17.77
N TYR A 221 1.51 -11.08 18.48
CA TYR A 221 0.89 -11.97 19.46
C TYR A 221 -0.53 -11.49 19.78
N GLU A 222 -1.36 -12.38 20.33
CA GLU A 222 -2.69 -12.04 20.86
C GLU A 222 -2.85 -12.59 22.28
N ALA A 223 -3.15 -11.70 23.23
CA ALA A 223 -3.40 -12.07 24.61
C ALA A 223 -4.51 -13.12 24.73
N GLY A 224 -4.27 -14.18 25.52
CA GLY A 224 -5.22 -15.28 25.68
C GLY A 224 -5.26 -16.27 24.52
N LYS A 225 -4.35 -16.18 23.54
CA LYS A 225 -4.15 -17.18 22.48
C LYS A 225 -2.82 -17.92 22.64
N PRO A 226 -2.67 -19.13 22.06
CA PRO A 226 -1.37 -19.76 21.93
C PRO A 226 -0.40 -18.90 21.11
N THR A 227 0.88 -19.01 21.44
CA THR A 227 1.97 -18.43 20.65
C THR A 227 1.99 -18.94 19.21
N ALA A 228 2.44 -18.10 18.28
CA ALA A 228 2.42 -18.38 16.85
C ALA A 228 3.57 -17.67 16.12
N ASN A 229 3.75 -18.03 14.84
CA ASN A 229 4.56 -17.30 13.87
C ASN A 229 6.01 -17.00 14.27
N GLY A 230 6.59 -17.79 15.18
CA GLY A 230 7.98 -17.64 15.63
C GLY A 230 8.18 -16.76 16.87
N LEU A 231 7.11 -16.31 17.55
CA LEU A 231 7.25 -15.57 18.81
C LEU A 231 7.98 -16.40 19.89
N THR A 232 7.75 -17.71 19.96
CA THR A 232 8.47 -18.62 20.86
C THR A 232 9.99 -18.53 20.71
N ASN A 233 10.52 -18.31 19.50
CA ASN A 233 11.95 -18.18 19.27
C ASN A 233 12.53 -16.95 19.98
N ILE A 234 11.78 -15.84 19.97
CA ILE A 234 12.14 -14.64 20.75
C ILE A 234 11.99 -14.94 22.23
N ALA A 235 10.82 -15.41 22.66
CA ALA A 235 10.50 -15.61 24.07
C ALA A 235 11.48 -16.57 24.77
N GLU A 236 11.91 -17.64 24.11
CA GLU A 236 12.74 -18.68 24.74
C GLU A 236 14.25 -18.47 24.59
N MET A 237 14.69 -17.84 23.49
CA MET A 237 16.10 -17.77 23.12
C MET A 237 16.56 -16.40 22.62
N GLY A 238 15.65 -15.43 22.52
CA GLY A 238 15.97 -14.12 21.96
C GLY A 238 16.25 -14.11 20.46
N ASP A 239 15.84 -15.16 19.74
CA ASP A 239 16.02 -15.29 18.30
C ASP A 239 14.84 -14.67 17.54
N ASN A 240 15.09 -13.51 16.93
CA ASN A 240 14.09 -12.75 16.18
C ASN A 240 14.03 -13.08 14.69
N SER A 241 14.78 -14.08 14.21
CA SER A 241 14.85 -14.40 12.77
C SER A 241 13.50 -14.87 12.21
N VAL A 242 12.86 -15.84 12.87
CA VAL A 242 11.61 -16.46 12.39
C VAL A 242 10.46 -15.47 12.38
N LEU A 243 10.24 -14.76 13.50
CA LEU A 243 9.17 -13.75 13.56
C LEU A 243 9.48 -12.54 12.67
N GLY A 244 10.76 -12.18 12.52
CA GLY A 244 11.22 -11.14 11.60
C GLY A 244 10.92 -11.47 10.13
N GLU A 245 11.19 -12.69 9.69
CA GLU A 245 10.83 -13.16 8.34
C GLU A 245 9.31 -13.18 8.13
N TYR A 246 8.55 -13.64 9.13
CA TYR A 246 7.09 -13.65 9.08
C TYR A 246 6.52 -12.24 8.86
N ILE A 247 6.89 -11.26 9.70
CA ILE A 247 6.35 -9.89 9.58
C ILE A 247 6.82 -9.18 8.30
N GLN A 248 8.02 -9.51 7.82
CA GLN A 248 8.50 -9.02 6.53
C GLN A 248 7.59 -9.51 5.40
N GLY A 249 7.17 -10.78 5.42
CA GLY A 249 6.19 -11.33 4.48
C GLY A 249 4.77 -10.75 4.62
N GLN A 250 4.46 -10.12 5.75
CA GLN A 250 3.20 -9.39 5.98
C GLN A 250 3.32 -7.88 5.71
N THR A 251 4.49 -7.40 5.30
CA THR A 251 4.77 -5.98 5.06
C THR A 251 4.76 -5.68 3.58
N GLY A 252 4.13 -4.58 3.20
CA GLY A 252 4.08 -4.16 1.81
C GLY A 252 3.02 -3.09 1.58
N ILE A 253 2.44 -3.12 0.38
CA ILE A 253 1.53 -2.07 -0.05
C ILE A 253 0.09 -2.47 0.20
N PHE A 254 -0.69 -1.56 0.75
CA PHE A 254 -2.14 -1.55 0.66
C PHE A 254 -2.53 -0.22 0.06
N THR A 255 -3.22 -0.22 -1.08
CA THR A 255 -3.75 1.02 -1.66
C THR A 255 -5.04 0.72 -2.43
N PRO A 256 -6.15 1.42 -2.11
CA PRO A 256 -7.31 1.42 -2.98
C PRO A 256 -7.07 2.34 -4.18
N LEU A 257 -7.81 2.11 -5.27
CA LEU A 257 -7.88 3.04 -6.39
C LEU A 257 -9.18 3.85 -6.26
N SER A 258 -9.12 5.17 -6.46
CA SER A 258 -10.32 6.01 -6.54
C SER A 258 -11.25 5.57 -7.69
N PRO A 259 -12.44 6.18 -7.86
CA PRO A 259 -13.18 6.06 -9.11
C PRO A 259 -12.26 6.29 -10.31
N ILE A 260 -12.41 5.45 -11.34
CA ILE A 260 -11.55 5.50 -12.53
C ILE A 260 -12.10 6.58 -13.46
N LEU A 261 -11.28 7.59 -13.75
CA LEU A 261 -11.54 8.52 -14.84
C LEU A 261 -11.13 7.85 -16.16
N VAL A 262 -12.02 7.85 -17.14
CA VAL A 262 -11.76 7.35 -18.51
C VAL A 262 -12.10 8.45 -19.50
N VAL A 263 -11.20 8.69 -20.46
CA VAL A 263 -11.33 9.75 -21.46
C VAL A 263 -11.09 9.17 -22.85
N VAL A 264 -12.05 9.32 -23.76
CA VAL A 264 -11.89 9.06 -25.18
C VAL A 264 -11.76 10.39 -25.90
N TYR A 265 -10.71 10.56 -26.71
CA TYR A 265 -10.41 11.84 -27.36
C TYR A 265 -9.66 11.67 -28.67
N GLN A 266 -9.58 12.73 -29.47
CA GLN A 266 -8.75 12.84 -30.67
C GLN A 266 -7.69 13.91 -30.43
N GLY A 267 -6.43 13.59 -30.71
CA GLY A 267 -5.33 14.51 -30.48
C GLY A 267 -3.99 13.80 -30.32
N ASN A 268 -2.92 14.59 -30.27
CA ASN A 268 -1.55 14.14 -30.08
C ASN A 268 -1.00 14.39 -28.67
N GLU A 269 -1.80 14.97 -27.77
CA GLU A 269 -1.45 15.22 -26.37
C GLU A 269 -2.50 14.65 -25.42
N ASN A 270 -2.05 14.16 -24.26
CA ASN A 270 -2.94 13.67 -23.22
C ASN A 270 -3.67 14.84 -22.55
N PRO A 271 -5.01 14.84 -22.52
CA PRO A 271 -5.77 15.96 -22.00
C PRO A 271 -5.76 16.02 -20.46
N ILE A 272 -5.38 14.93 -19.76
CA ILE A 272 -5.42 14.83 -18.29
C ILE A 272 -4.25 15.59 -17.65
N TYR A 273 -3.03 15.44 -18.16
CA TYR A 273 -1.82 15.98 -17.56
C TYR A 273 -0.67 16.04 -18.56
N LYS A 274 0.44 16.68 -18.15
CA LYS A 274 1.70 16.64 -18.89
C LYS A 274 2.89 16.66 -17.93
N THR A 275 3.77 15.67 -18.06
CA THR A 275 5.00 15.59 -17.27
C THR A 275 5.87 16.84 -17.50
N GLY A 276 6.43 17.38 -16.43
CA GLY A 276 7.26 18.59 -16.45
C GLY A 276 6.47 19.90 -16.43
N GLU A 277 5.13 19.85 -16.51
CA GLU A 277 4.25 20.98 -16.24
C GLU A 277 3.67 20.87 -14.83
N ASN A 278 3.32 21.99 -14.21
CA ASN A 278 2.57 21.98 -12.96
C ASN A 278 1.12 21.56 -13.20
N ASP A 279 0.41 21.14 -12.14
CA ASP A 279 -1.03 20.96 -12.18
C ASP A 279 -1.73 22.21 -12.74
N ARG A 280 -2.68 22.01 -13.66
CA ARG A 280 -3.35 23.11 -14.39
C ARG A 280 -4.44 23.80 -13.57
N GLY A 281 -4.77 23.30 -12.38
CA GLY A 281 -5.91 23.77 -11.58
C GLY A 281 -7.26 23.38 -12.20
N GLU A 282 -7.27 22.39 -13.08
CA GLU A 282 -8.43 21.92 -13.84
C GLU A 282 -9.08 20.68 -13.21
N GLY A 283 -8.68 20.29 -12.00
CA GLY A 283 -9.29 19.20 -11.23
C GLY A 283 -8.40 17.98 -10.97
N LEU A 284 -7.19 17.94 -11.53
CA LEU A 284 -6.29 16.81 -11.33
C LEU A 284 -5.77 16.75 -9.89
N LYS A 285 -5.52 17.89 -9.24
CA LYS A 285 -5.26 17.97 -7.79
C LYS A 285 -6.33 17.26 -6.96
N GLU A 286 -7.61 17.50 -7.23
CA GLU A 286 -8.72 16.88 -6.50
C GLU A 286 -8.75 15.36 -6.70
N LEU A 287 -8.48 14.88 -7.92
CA LEU A 287 -8.36 13.46 -8.21
C LEU A 287 -7.17 12.86 -7.46
N ALA A 288 -6.00 13.48 -7.58
CA ALA A 288 -4.74 12.96 -7.05
C ALA A 288 -4.68 12.98 -5.52
N GLN A 289 -5.30 13.97 -4.87
CA GLN A 289 -5.27 14.11 -3.42
C GLN A 289 -6.46 13.45 -2.71
N LYS A 290 -7.64 13.43 -3.34
CA LYS A 290 -8.91 13.05 -2.68
C LYS A 290 -9.64 11.93 -3.40
N GLY A 291 -9.19 11.53 -4.58
CA GLY A 291 -9.88 10.56 -5.42
C GLY A 291 -11.15 11.12 -6.08
N ASP A 292 -11.35 12.43 -6.07
CA ASP A 292 -12.52 13.06 -6.69
C ASP A 292 -12.18 13.54 -8.11
N ALA A 293 -12.64 12.78 -9.10
CA ALA A 293 -12.45 13.11 -10.50
C ALA A 293 -13.51 14.06 -11.08
N SER A 294 -14.50 14.51 -10.29
CA SER A 294 -15.68 15.22 -10.81
C SER A 294 -15.31 16.54 -11.49
N LEU A 295 -14.45 17.35 -10.84
CA LEU A 295 -14.04 18.64 -11.38
C LEU A 295 -13.25 18.49 -12.67
N LEU A 296 -12.32 17.52 -12.69
CA LEU A 296 -11.54 17.20 -13.89
C LEU A 296 -12.41 16.65 -15.02
N ALA A 297 -13.36 15.78 -14.71
CA ALA A 297 -14.26 15.22 -15.70
C ALA A 297 -15.14 16.31 -16.35
N ASP A 298 -15.62 17.28 -15.56
CA ASP A 298 -16.41 18.39 -16.07
C ASP A 298 -15.58 19.35 -16.93
N HIS A 299 -14.33 19.63 -16.55
CA HIS A 299 -13.42 20.38 -17.41
C HIS A 299 -13.15 19.66 -18.74
N LEU A 300 -12.81 18.37 -18.70
CA LEU A 300 -12.47 17.58 -19.90
C LEU A 300 -13.60 17.53 -20.94
N LYS A 301 -14.88 17.54 -20.53
CA LYS A 301 -16.03 17.63 -21.44
C LYS A 301 -16.07 18.92 -22.27
N THR A 302 -15.32 19.94 -21.86
CA THR A 302 -15.23 21.23 -22.57
C THR A 302 -14.00 21.35 -23.47
N VAL A 303 -13.07 20.40 -23.37
CA VAL A 303 -11.81 20.40 -24.12
C VAL A 303 -12.07 19.95 -25.56
N GLU A 304 -11.58 20.74 -26.53
CA GLU A 304 -11.68 20.39 -27.94
C GLU A 304 -10.99 19.05 -28.23
N GLY A 305 -11.65 18.19 -28.99
CA GLY A 305 -11.16 16.84 -29.31
C GLY A 305 -11.52 15.77 -28.28
N VAL A 306 -11.97 16.11 -27.07
CA VAL A 306 -12.53 15.11 -26.13
C VAL A 306 -13.93 14.71 -26.60
N LYS A 307 -14.16 13.39 -26.74
CA LYS A 307 -15.42 12.79 -27.19
C LYS A 307 -16.29 12.36 -26.01
N GLU A 308 -15.71 11.57 -25.11
CA GLU A 308 -16.43 10.96 -23.99
C GLU A 308 -15.59 10.99 -22.72
N VAL A 309 -16.25 11.21 -21.58
CA VAL A 309 -15.62 11.23 -20.26
C VAL A 309 -16.49 10.45 -19.28
N TYR A 310 -15.90 9.46 -18.62
CA TYR A 310 -16.57 8.62 -17.63
C TYR A 310 -15.84 8.69 -16.29
N VAL A 311 -16.60 8.74 -15.20
CA VAL A 311 -16.09 8.51 -13.84
C VAL A 311 -16.73 7.23 -13.33
N LEU A 312 -15.92 6.21 -13.08
CA LEU A 312 -16.39 4.85 -12.81
C LEU A 312 -16.18 4.48 -11.33
N PRO A 313 -17.15 4.72 -10.44
CA PRO A 313 -17.10 4.24 -9.07
C PRO A 313 -17.39 2.74 -9.00
N ALA A 314 -16.75 2.05 -8.06
CA ALA A 314 -17.13 0.68 -7.73
C ALA A 314 -18.55 0.64 -7.14
N ALA A 315 -19.39 -0.29 -7.58
CA ALA A 315 -20.80 -0.32 -7.18
C ALA A 315 -21.03 -0.47 -5.67
N SER A 316 -20.15 -1.19 -4.96
CA SER A 316 -20.29 -1.46 -3.51
C SER A 316 -19.50 -0.51 -2.62
N SER A 317 -18.31 -0.10 -3.05
CA SER A 317 -17.33 0.60 -2.21
C SER A 317 -16.97 2.00 -2.73
N THR A 318 -17.47 2.41 -3.90
CA THR A 318 -17.04 3.58 -4.70
C THR A 318 -15.58 3.56 -5.17
N ILE A 319 -14.67 2.91 -4.43
CA ILE A 319 -13.25 2.69 -4.73
C ILE A 319 -12.98 1.24 -5.16
N LEU A 320 -11.91 0.99 -5.93
CA LEU A 320 -11.42 -0.37 -6.16
C LEU A 320 -10.46 -0.79 -5.05
N LEU A 321 -10.96 -1.60 -4.10
CA LEU A 321 -10.11 -2.21 -3.07
C LEU A 321 -9.10 -3.18 -3.70
N PRO A 322 -7.89 -3.32 -3.14
CA PRO A 322 -6.95 -4.34 -3.57
C PRO A 322 -7.42 -5.74 -3.15
N LYS A 323 -6.69 -6.78 -3.55
CA LYS A 323 -6.92 -8.12 -3.02
C LYS A 323 -6.55 -8.15 -1.54
N ILE A 324 -7.42 -8.73 -0.72
CA ILE A 324 -7.22 -8.87 0.74
C ILE A 324 -7.38 -10.35 1.08
N GLY A 325 -6.27 -11.02 1.39
CA GLY A 325 -6.27 -12.48 1.56
C GLY A 325 -6.80 -13.18 0.30
N GLU A 326 -7.85 -13.98 0.44
CA GLU A 326 -8.50 -14.69 -0.68
C GLU A 326 -9.53 -13.82 -1.43
N GLN A 327 -9.89 -12.65 -0.89
CA GLN A 327 -10.86 -11.77 -1.53
C GLN A 327 -10.24 -11.09 -2.74
N ALA A 328 -10.87 -11.24 -3.91
CA ALA A 328 -10.47 -10.56 -5.13
C ALA A 328 -10.60 -9.03 -4.98
N GLY A 329 -9.72 -8.29 -5.66
CA GLY A 329 -9.79 -6.84 -5.71
C GLY A 329 -10.97 -6.35 -6.56
N GLY A 330 -11.29 -5.07 -6.41
CA GLY A 330 -12.39 -4.41 -7.11
C GLY A 330 -12.15 -4.31 -8.62
N SER A 331 -13.25 -4.29 -9.38
CA SER A 331 -13.24 -4.07 -10.82
C SER A 331 -14.41 -3.18 -11.26
N VAL A 332 -14.19 -2.39 -12.30
CA VAL A 332 -15.22 -1.64 -13.03
C VAL A 332 -15.06 -1.86 -14.53
N SER A 333 -16.17 -1.79 -15.26
CA SER A 333 -16.18 -1.88 -16.72
C SER A 333 -17.08 -0.80 -17.31
N GLN A 334 -16.72 -0.32 -18.50
CA GLN A 334 -17.48 0.66 -19.25
C GLN A 334 -17.45 0.33 -20.74
N GLN A 335 -18.61 0.32 -21.39
CA GLN A 335 -18.68 0.27 -22.84
C GLN A 335 -18.31 1.64 -23.41
N LEU A 336 -17.40 1.63 -24.37
CA LEU A 336 -16.88 2.79 -25.08
C LEU A 336 -17.38 2.75 -26.51
N ASN A 337 -17.67 3.95 -27.02
CA ASN A 337 -17.91 4.17 -28.44
C ASN A 337 -16.64 4.78 -29.05
N VAL A 338 -15.92 4.03 -29.88
CA VAL A 338 -14.60 4.41 -30.37
C VAL A 338 -14.49 4.24 -31.89
N ALA A 339 -13.73 5.11 -32.52
CA ALA A 339 -13.44 5.07 -33.95
C ALA A 339 -11.92 5.09 -34.20
N GLU A 340 -11.50 4.77 -35.42
CA GLU A 340 -10.08 4.81 -35.80
C GLU A 340 -9.45 6.19 -35.51
N GLY A 341 -8.26 6.21 -34.92
CA GLY A 341 -7.59 7.46 -34.52
C GLY A 341 -8.06 8.06 -33.19
N ASP A 342 -9.10 7.50 -32.57
CA ASP A 342 -9.42 7.85 -31.18
C ASP A 342 -8.34 7.31 -30.23
N ARG A 343 -8.07 8.11 -29.20
CA ARG A 343 -7.15 7.84 -28.11
C ARG A 343 -7.93 7.59 -26.83
N LEU A 344 -7.36 6.76 -25.97
CA LEU A 344 -7.90 6.44 -24.65
C LEU A 344 -6.87 6.78 -23.59
N ALA A 345 -7.28 7.56 -22.59
CA ALA A 345 -6.51 7.80 -21.38
C ALA A 345 -7.36 7.49 -20.14
N ILE A 346 -6.71 7.02 -19.09
CA ILE A 346 -7.32 6.86 -17.77
C ILE A 346 -6.53 7.62 -16.71
N ALA A 347 -7.20 7.93 -15.59
CA ALA A 347 -6.54 8.34 -14.36
C ALA A 347 -7.28 7.84 -13.10
N THR A 348 -6.53 7.57 -12.04
CA THR A 348 -7.08 7.22 -10.72
C THR A 348 -6.06 7.50 -9.63
N MET A 349 -6.51 7.91 -8.45
CA MET A 349 -5.66 8.10 -7.29
C MET A 349 -4.98 6.80 -6.85
N TYR A 350 -3.73 6.90 -6.41
CA TYR A 350 -3.15 5.96 -5.46
C TYR A 350 -3.67 6.33 -4.08
N GLY A 351 -4.67 5.60 -3.57
CA GLY A 351 -5.50 6.06 -2.45
C GLY A 351 -4.74 6.36 -1.16
N PHE A 352 -3.65 5.67 -0.87
CA PHE A 352 -2.80 5.92 0.30
C PHE A 352 -1.53 6.69 -0.05
N SER A 353 -1.70 7.82 -0.72
CA SER A 353 -0.65 8.81 -1.00
C SER A 353 -1.17 10.22 -0.71
N ASN A 354 -0.28 11.20 -0.76
CA ASN A 354 -0.63 12.60 -0.61
C ASN A 354 -1.26 13.16 -1.89
N ASP A 355 -0.67 12.85 -3.05
CA ASP A 355 -1.11 13.30 -4.36
C ASP A 355 -0.61 12.40 -5.53
N TRP A 356 -0.38 11.11 -5.29
CA TRP A 356 0.00 10.20 -6.36
C TRP A 356 -1.22 9.70 -7.12
N PHE A 357 -1.08 9.56 -8.44
CA PHE A 357 -2.12 9.04 -9.31
C PHE A 357 -1.55 8.14 -10.40
N PHE A 358 -2.27 7.06 -10.71
CA PHE A 358 -2.03 6.27 -11.90
C PHE A 358 -2.65 6.99 -13.09
N ALA A 359 -1.94 7.00 -14.23
CA ALA A 359 -2.46 7.56 -15.47
C ALA A 359 -1.90 6.85 -16.69
N SER A 360 -2.60 6.94 -17.81
CA SER A 360 -2.02 6.54 -19.10
C SER A 360 -0.82 7.44 -19.45
N LYS A 361 0.32 6.83 -19.76
CA LYS A 361 1.55 7.51 -20.18
C LYS A 361 1.38 8.18 -21.54
N ASP A 362 2.26 9.14 -21.81
CA ASP A 362 2.35 9.83 -23.09
C ASP A 362 0.97 10.29 -23.58
N ASN A 363 0.63 10.04 -24.85
CA ASN A 363 -0.67 10.36 -25.44
C ASN A 363 -1.70 9.20 -25.34
N GLY A 364 -1.73 8.50 -24.20
CA GLY A 364 -2.63 7.38 -24.00
C GLY A 364 -2.39 6.21 -24.94
N VAL A 365 -3.43 5.43 -25.24
CA VAL A 365 -3.37 4.31 -26.19
C VAL A 365 -4.35 4.48 -27.34
N ASP A 366 -4.20 3.67 -28.40
CA ASP A 366 -5.24 3.54 -29.43
C ASP A 366 -6.52 2.97 -28.79
N ALA A 367 -7.65 3.67 -28.91
CA ALA A 367 -8.90 3.26 -28.28
C ALA A 367 -9.54 2.02 -28.93
N THR A 368 -9.13 1.68 -30.16
CA THR A 368 -9.62 0.52 -30.93
C THR A 368 -8.83 -0.76 -30.71
N GLN A 369 -7.63 -0.65 -30.10
CA GLN A 369 -6.81 -1.83 -29.81
C GLN A 369 -7.51 -2.74 -28.79
N LYS A 370 -7.14 -4.03 -28.81
CA LYS A 370 -7.69 -5.06 -27.93
C LYS A 370 -6.59 -5.71 -27.11
N GLY A 371 -6.93 -6.19 -25.92
CA GLY A 371 -6.05 -6.90 -25.00
C GLY A 371 -5.64 -6.09 -23.78
N ASP A 372 -4.60 -6.58 -23.09
CA ASP A 372 -4.05 -5.99 -21.88
C ASP A 372 -3.20 -4.75 -22.24
N ILE A 373 -3.55 -3.61 -21.65
CA ILE A 373 -2.89 -2.31 -21.88
C ILE A 373 -2.22 -1.78 -20.60
N SER A 374 -2.07 -2.61 -19.57
CA SER A 374 -1.57 -2.19 -18.26
C SER A 374 -0.16 -1.59 -18.29
N THR A 375 0.67 -1.96 -19.27
CA THR A 375 2.02 -1.42 -19.47
C THR A 375 2.02 0.03 -19.97
N ALA A 376 0.89 0.53 -20.46
CA ALA A 376 0.69 1.92 -20.83
C ALA A 376 0.35 2.81 -19.62
N ILE A 377 0.18 2.24 -18.43
CA ILE A 377 -0.08 3.00 -17.20
C ILE A 377 1.24 3.33 -16.49
N GLY A 378 1.36 4.55 -16.00
CA GLY A 378 2.43 5.02 -15.11
C GLY A 378 1.85 5.50 -13.78
N LEU A 379 2.72 5.72 -12.80
CA LEU A 379 2.38 6.32 -11.52
C LEU A 379 3.08 7.68 -11.43
N PHE A 380 2.32 8.72 -11.14
CA PHE A 380 2.77 10.10 -11.17
C PHE A 380 2.51 10.78 -9.83
N ASP A 381 3.43 11.65 -9.46
CA ASP A 381 3.32 12.63 -8.40
C ASP A 381 2.77 13.91 -9.02
N ASN A 382 1.65 14.42 -8.49
CA ASN A 382 0.98 15.61 -9.02
C ASN A 382 1.73 16.91 -8.68
N GLY A 383 2.62 16.90 -7.68
CA GLY A 383 3.40 18.06 -7.26
C GLY A 383 2.56 19.12 -6.53
N THR A 384 1.42 18.74 -5.96
CA THR A 384 0.54 19.67 -5.24
C THR A 384 0.42 19.36 -3.74
N ALA A 385 0.94 18.22 -3.28
CA ALA A 385 1.05 17.92 -1.87
C ALA A 385 2.39 17.31 -1.46
N VAL A 386 2.97 17.82 -0.36
CA VAL A 386 4.21 17.28 0.22
C VAL A 386 4.07 15.79 0.50
N ASN A 387 4.97 15.04 -0.10
CA ASN A 387 5.04 13.60 -0.02
C ASN A 387 5.35 13.06 1.39
N GLN A 388 4.61 12.02 1.79
CA GLN A 388 4.84 11.25 3.01
C GLN A 388 4.87 9.75 2.70
N PHE A 389 5.25 8.93 3.69
CA PHE A 389 5.24 7.48 3.52
C PHE A 389 3.85 7.00 3.05
N PRO A 390 3.75 6.30 1.90
CA PRO A 390 2.46 5.85 1.39
C PRO A 390 1.75 4.93 2.39
N GLY A 391 0.58 5.35 2.88
CA GLY A 391 -0.18 4.61 3.89
C GLY A 391 0.18 4.91 5.34
N ALA A 392 1.11 5.83 5.59
CA ALA A 392 1.49 6.27 6.93
C ALA A 392 1.70 7.79 7.01
N GLY A 393 1.03 8.56 6.14
CA GLY A 393 1.08 10.01 6.16
C GLY A 393 -0.06 10.66 6.93
N ILE A 394 0.25 11.48 7.94
CA ILE A 394 -0.70 12.24 8.75
C ILE A 394 -1.45 13.32 7.95
N THR A 395 -0.94 13.71 6.78
CA THR A 395 -1.58 14.69 5.87
C THR A 395 -2.24 14.02 4.66
N GLN A 396 -2.23 12.68 4.57
CA GLN A 396 -2.93 11.96 3.51
C GLN A 396 -4.44 12.03 3.75
N PHE A 397 -5.19 12.46 2.74
CA PHE A 397 -6.63 12.70 2.86
C PHE A 397 -7.40 11.46 3.33
N ASN A 398 -7.09 10.30 2.75
CA ASN A 398 -7.75 9.02 3.08
C ASN A 398 -7.35 8.45 4.46
N LEU A 399 -6.43 9.10 5.17
CA LEU A 399 -6.08 8.83 6.58
C LEU A 399 -6.55 9.97 7.50
N ALA A 400 -7.62 10.67 7.11
CA ALA A 400 -8.18 11.83 7.78
C ALA A 400 -7.22 13.03 7.91
N GLY A 401 -6.19 13.06 7.06
CA GLY A 401 -5.24 14.16 6.98
C GLY A 401 -5.69 15.30 6.07
N THR A 402 -5.00 16.43 6.16
CA THR A 402 -5.13 17.55 5.22
C THR A 402 -3.82 17.70 4.47
N PRO A 403 -3.77 17.48 3.14
CA PRO A 403 -2.55 17.57 2.36
C PRO A 403 -1.85 18.93 2.56
N LEU A 404 -0.52 18.89 2.75
CA LEU A 404 0.29 20.10 2.85
C LEU A 404 0.64 20.57 1.46
N GLU A 405 0.28 21.80 1.11
CA GLU A 405 0.47 22.30 -0.24
C GLU A 405 1.95 22.41 -0.63
N GLU A 406 2.24 22.01 -1.86
CA GLU A 406 3.46 22.35 -2.59
C GLU A 406 3.12 22.71 -4.04
N SER A 407 4.13 23.10 -4.82
CA SER A 407 3.95 23.49 -6.22
C SER A 407 5.16 23.06 -7.03
N GLU A 408 5.22 21.76 -7.31
CA GLU A 408 6.22 21.12 -8.15
C GLU A 408 5.61 20.69 -9.49
N ALA A 409 6.46 20.41 -10.46
CA ALA A 409 6.02 19.87 -11.75
C ALA A 409 5.62 18.40 -11.62
N ILE A 410 4.59 17.99 -12.35
CA ILE A 410 4.14 16.60 -12.43
C ILE A 410 5.28 15.73 -12.94
N ARG A 411 5.55 14.63 -12.26
CA ARG A 411 6.63 13.70 -12.59
C ARG A 411 6.27 12.26 -12.28
N GLU A 412 6.93 11.32 -12.96
CA GLU A 412 6.79 9.91 -12.62
C GLU A 412 7.37 9.63 -11.23
N VAL A 413 6.68 8.82 -10.42
CA VAL A 413 7.16 8.41 -9.10
C VAL A 413 8.33 7.43 -9.30
N PRO A 414 9.53 7.73 -8.77
CA PRO A 414 10.66 6.81 -8.86
C PRO A 414 10.35 5.47 -8.18
N ASN A 415 10.91 4.37 -8.68
CA ASN A 415 10.80 3.07 -8.00
C ASN A 415 12.16 2.36 -8.01
N PRO A 416 12.86 2.24 -6.85
CA PRO A 416 12.43 2.63 -5.51
C PRO A 416 12.22 4.15 -5.36
N ASN A 417 11.23 4.55 -4.55
CA ASN A 417 11.02 5.94 -4.15
C ASN A 417 11.76 6.24 -2.82
N ALA A 418 11.61 7.47 -2.31
CA ALA A 418 12.24 7.91 -1.07
C ALA A 418 11.78 7.14 0.19
N PHE A 419 10.66 6.42 0.12
CA PHE A 419 10.03 5.75 1.26
C PHE A 419 10.10 4.22 1.16
N THR A 420 9.86 3.66 -0.03
CA THR A 420 9.71 2.22 -0.23
C THR A 420 9.90 1.80 -1.69
N THR A 421 9.91 0.50 -1.94
CA THR A 421 9.85 -0.10 -3.29
C THR A 421 8.43 -0.57 -3.56
N LEU A 422 7.83 -0.08 -4.65
CA LEU A 422 6.49 -0.49 -5.07
C LEU A 422 6.55 -1.73 -5.97
N PRO A 423 5.50 -2.58 -5.98
CA PRO A 423 5.32 -3.58 -7.04
C PRO A 423 5.30 -2.92 -8.43
N ALA A 424 5.59 -3.71 -9.47
CA ALA A 424 5.40 -3.25 -10.84
C ALA A 424 3.94 -2.80 -11.06
N ILE A 425 3.72 -1.76 -11.86
CA ILE A 425 2.40 -1.11 -12.02
C ILE A 425 1.31 -2.10 -12.44
N GLN A 426 1.62 -3.02 -13.35
CA GLN A 426 0.69 -4.07 -13.80
C GLN A 426 0.32 -5.10 -12.71
N ASN A 427 1.07 -5.13 -11.60
CA ASN A 427 0.72 -5.92 -10.42
C ASN A 427 -0.13 -5.12 -9.42
N ILE A 428 -0.47 -3.86 -9.72
CA ILE A 428 -1.33 -3.01 -8.90
C ILE A 428 -2.63 -2.73 -9.65
N ILE A 429 -2.54 -2.15 -10.86
CA ILE A 429 -3.67 -1.82 -11.72
C ILE A 429 -3.57 -2.61 -13.02
N LYS A 430 -4.66 -3.30 -13.36
CA LYS A 430 -4.81 -4.00 -14.63
C LYS A 430 -5.87 -3.32 -15.46
N VAL A 431 -5.57 -3.08 -16.73
CA VAL A 431 -6.45 -2.43 -17.70
C VAL A 431 -6.53 -3.28 -18.95
N THR A 432 -7.74 -3.59 -19.39
CA THR A 432 -7.99 -4.42 -20.59
C THR A 432 -9.02 -3.74 -21.49
N LEU A 433 -8.80 -3.81 -22.80
CA LEU A 433 -9.78 -3.44 -23.83
C LEU A 433 -10.29 -4.70 -24.54
N GLU A 434 -11.60 -4.91 -24.50
CA GLU A 434 -12.31 -6.08 -25.05
C GLU A 434 -13.07 -5.75 -26.32
#